data_AF-A0A8T7FP39-F1
#
_entry.id   AF-A0A8T7FP39-F1
#
_cell.length_a   1.000
_cell.length_b   1.000
_cell.length_c   1.000
_cell.angle_alpha   90.00
_cell.angle_beta   90.00
_cell.angle_gamma   90.00
#
_symmetry.space_group_name_H-M   'P 1'
#
loop_
_entity.id
_entity.type
_entity.pdbx_description
1 polymer ?
#
loop_
_entity_poly.entity_id
_entity_poly.type
_entity_poly.pdbx_seq_one_letter_code
_entity_poly.pdbx_strand_id
1 'polypeptide(L)'
;MSPIQKSGLYYPNKFGLITIKSLEEVMGKNGLNAILNLGGLSHYIENYPPDNLDKGFDFSELSAIGSALEEMYGRAAGAVLRFAPDARPLPTP
;
A
#
# COMPACT_ATOMS: atom_id res chain seq x y z
N MET A 1 -14.13 -3.21 -5.42
CA MET A 1 -13.44 -4.11 -4.46
C MET A 1 -14.46 -5.04 -3.83
N SER A 2 -14.27 -6.36 -3.95
CA SER A 2 -15.00 -7.33 -3.12
C SER A 2 -14.67 -7.08 -1.64
N PRO A 3 -15.62 -7.22 -0.71
CA PRO A 3 -15.33 -7.10 0.71
C PRO A 3 -14.27 -8.13 1.09
N ILE A 4 -13.15 -7.64 1.62
CA ILE A 4 -12.06 -8.47 2.16
C ILE A 4 -12.66 -9.40 3.22
N GLN A 5 -12.73 -10.69 2.91
CA GLN A 5 -13.32 -11.69 3.78
C GLN A 5 -12.34 -11.94 4.93
N LYS A 6 -12.73 -11.60 6.16
CA LYS A 6 -11.87 -11.78 7.36
C LYS A 6 -11.30 -13.19 7.37
N SER A 7 -9.98 -13.31 7.33
CA SER A 7 -9.32 -14.60 7.14
C SER A 7 -9.42 -15.50 8.37
N GLY A 8 -9.90 -14.97 9.50
CA GLY A 8 -9.99 -15.69 10.78
C GLY A 8 -8.62 -15.94 11.43
N LEU A 9 -7.54 -15.46 10.78
CA LEU A 9 -6.17 -15.45 11.25
C LEU A 9 -5.82 -14.00 11.59
N TYR A 10 -5.52 -13.78 12.86
CA TYR A 10 -5.29 -12.45 13.41
C TYR A 10 -3.84 -12.29 13.85
N TYR A 11 -3.22 -11.20 13.43
CA TYR A 11 -1.96 -10.74 13.99
C TYR A 11 -2.20 -9.91 15.25
N PRO A 12 -1.22 -9.86 16.17
CA PRO A 12 -1.27 -8.91 17.27
C PRO A 12 -1.31 -7.48 16.71
N ASN A 13 -2.10 -6.60 17.29
CA ASN A 13 -2.24 -5.19 16.87
C ASN A 13 -0.89 -4.48 16.77
N LYS A 14 0.05 -4.86 17.65
CA LYS A 14 1.45 -4.41 17.61
C LYS A 14 2.13 -4.63 16.25
N PHE A 15 1.82 -5.73 15.55
CA PHE A 15 2.34 -6.00 14.20
C PHE A 15 1.79 -4.99 13.20
N GLY A 16 0.46 -4.81 13.15
CA GLY A 16 -0.18 -3.82 12.29
C GLY A 16 0.32 -2.39 12.56
N LEU A 17 0.50 -2.04 13.84
CA LEU A 17 1.07 -0.75 14.24
C LEU A 17 2.49 -0.55 13.71
N ILE A 18 3.37 -1.55 13.86
CA ILE A 18 4.75 -1.49 13.36
C ILE A 18 4.75 -1.35 11.84
N THR A 19 3.95 -2.14 11.13
CA THR A 19 3.84 -2.05 9.66
C THR A 19 3.41 -0.65 9.23
N ILE A 20 2.34 -0.11 9.81
CA ILE A 20 1.83 1.23 9.46
C ILE A 20 2.88 2.30 9.78
N LYS A 21 3.52 2.24 10.95
CA LYS A 21 4.60 3.18 11.33
C LYS A 21 5.80 3.10 10.40
N SER A 22 6.24 1.90 10.03
CA SER A 22 7.35 1.72 9.08
C SER A 22 7.01 2.27 7.69
N LEU A 23 5.77 2.10 7.22
CA LEU A 23 5.32 2.68 5.96
C LEU A 23 5.25 4.22 6.04
N GLU A 24 4.80 4.77 7.16
CA GLU A 24 4.83 6.21 7.41
C GLU A 24 6.26 6.75 7.40
N GLU A 25 7.21 6.05 8.01
CA GLU A 25 8.62 6.47 8.07
C GLU A 25 9.28 6.44 6.67
N VAL A 26 8.96 5.45 5.85
CA VAL A 26 9.53 5.29 4.50
C VAL A 26 8.89 6.25 3.48
N MET A 27 7.56 6.41 3.49
CA MET A 27 6.83 7.17 2.46
C MET A 27 6.33 8.54 2.92
N GLY A 28 6.35 8.80 4.22
CA GLY A 28 5.68 9.93 4.85
C GLY A 28 4.17 9.71 5.02
N LYS A 29 3.54 10.58 5.83
CA LYS A 29 2.09 10.57 6.10
C LYS A 29 1.22 10.60 4.83
N ASN A 30 1.63 11.36 3.82
CA ASN A 30 0.87 11.46 2.57
C ASN A 30 0.88 10.15 1.78
N GLY A 31 2.02 9.45 1.71
CA GLY A 31 2.13 8.17 1.04
C GLY A 31 1.37 7.07 1.77
N LEU A 32 1.48 7.03 3.11
CA LEU A 32 0.69 6.11 3.93
C LEU A 32 -0.81 6.32 3.72
N ASN A 33 -1.29 7.58 3.76
CA ASN A 33 -2.70 7.89 3.55
C ASN A 33 -3.20 7.46 2.17
N ALA A 34 -2.37 7.57 1.13
CA ALA A 34 -2.72 7.09 -0.21
C ALA A 34 -2.88 5.56 -0.23
N ILE A 35 -1.93 4.83 0.35
CA ILE A 35 -1.98 3.36 0.45
C ILE A 35 -3.19 2.88 1.26
N LEU A 36 -3.46 3.50 2.41
CA LEU A 36 -4.61 3.16 3.24
C LEU A 36 -5.94 3.44 2.53
N ASN A 37 -6.04 4.55 1.78
CA ASN A 37 -7.23 4.83 0.97
C ASN A 37 -7.40 3.82 -0.18
N LEU A 38 -6.31 3.46 -0.87
CA LEU A 38 -6.34 2.46 -1.95
C LEU A 38 -6.75 1.08 -1.43
N GLY A 39 -6.25 0.69 -0.26
CA GLY A 39 -6.57 -0.57 0.40
C GLY A 39 -7.97 -0.61 1.04
N GLY A 40 -8.72 0.50 1.04
CA GLY A 40 -10.01 0.59 1.74
C GLY A 40 -9.88 0.54 3.27
N LEU A 41 -8.71 0.89 3.80
CA LEU A 41 -8.34 0.89 5.21
C LEU A 41 -8.29 2.32 5.77
N SER A 42 -9.10 3.22 5.22
CA SER A 42 -9.14 4.63 5.62
C SER A 42 -9.50 4.81 7.11
N HIS A 43 -10.08 3.80 7.76
CA HIS A 43 -10.33 3.81 9.21
C HIS A 43 -9.06 3.82 10.06
N TYR A 44 -7.91 3.42 9.51
CA TYR A 44 -6.62 3.52 10.21
C TYR A 44 -5.93 4.88 10.01
N ILE A 45 -6.47 5.75 9.15
CA ILE A 45 -5.97 7.12 8.98
C ILE A 45 -6.33 7.91 10.23
N GLU A 46 -5.31 8.39 10.94
CA GLU A 46 -5.44 9.09 12.24
C GLU A 46 -5.95 8.24 13.41
N ASN A 47 -6.29 6.96 13.18
CA ASN A 47 -6.68 6.02 14.22
C ASN A 47 -5.84 4.74 14.13
N TYR A 48 -4.56 4.85 14.49
CA TYR A 48 -3.64 3.72 14.48
C TYR A 48 -4.11 2.60 15.43
N PRO A 49 -3.86 1.33 15.09
CA PRO A 49 -4.15 0.22 15.99
C PRO A 49 -3.38 0.38 17.32
N PRO A 50 -3.99 0.06 18.47
CA PRO A 50 -3.32 0.20 19.76
C PRO A 50 -2.09 -0.71 19.87
N ASP A 51 -1.07 -0.26 20.62
CA ASP A 51 0.13 -1.06 20.93
C ASP A 51 -0.21 -2.18 21.94
N ASN A 52 -1.04 -3.11 21.52
CA ASN A 52 -1.43 -4.28 22.31
C ASN A 52 -1.13 -5.56 21.53
N LEU A 53 -0.94 -6.65 22.26
CA LEU A 53 -0.78 -7.98 21.68
C LEU A 53 -2.13 -8.63 21.35
N ASP A 54 -3.21 -7.86 21.44
CA ASP A 54 -4.55 -8.32 21.12
C ASP A 54 -4.70 -8.61 19.62
N LYS A 55 -5.47 -9.66 19.31
CA LYS A 55 -5.67 -10.18 17.97
C LYS A 55 -6.74 -9.39 17.22
N GLY A 56 -6.48 -8.12 16.95
CA GLY A 56 -7.40 -7.22 16.25
C GLY A 56 -7.04 -6.93 14.80
N PHE A 57 -5.82 -7.27 14.35
CA PHE A 57 -5.38 -7.01 12.98
C PHE A 57 -5.60 -8.24 12.09
N ASP A 58 -6.49 -8.15 11.10
CA ASP A 58 -6.81 -9.28 10.22
C ASP A 58 -5.80 -9.39 9.08
N PHE A 59 -5.49 -10.62 8.66
CA PHE A 59 -4.60 -10.87 7.52
C PHE A 59 -5.06 -10.16 6.24
N SER A 60 -6.37 -9.98 6.08
CA SER A 60 -6.97 -9.28 4.95
C SER A 60 -6.57 -7.81 4.90
N GLU A 61 -6.30 -7.18 6.05
CA GLU A 61 -5.82 -5.80 6.11
C GLU A 61 -4.37 -5.72 5.61
N LEU A 62 -3.52 -6.68 6.00
CA LEU A 62 -2.16 -6.78 5.46
C LEU A 62 -2.16 -6.99 3.94
N SER A 63 -3.02 -7.88 3.44
CA SER A 63 -3.15 -8.14 2.00
C SER A 63 -3.67 -6.92 1.25
N ALA A 64 -4.58 -6.14 1.84
CA ALA A 64 -5.07 -4.90 1.24
C ALA A 64 -3.96 -3.84 1.15
N ILE A 65 -3.12 -3.70 2.19
CA ILE A 65 -1.92 -2.84 2.16
C ILE A 65 -0.96 -3.32 1.06
N GLY A 66 -0.67 -4.62 0.99
CA GLY A 66 0.20 -5.20 -0.04
C GLY A 66 -0.31 -4.94 -1.46
N SER A 67 -1.60 -5.17 -1.70
CA SER A 67 -2.21 -4.92 -3.01
C SER A 67 -2.22 -3.43 -3.37
N ALA A 68 -2.44 -2.54 -2.40
CA ALA A 68 -2.35 -1.09 -2.60
C ALA A 68 -0.92 -0.65 -2.92
N LEU A 69 0.09 -1.26 -2.27
CA LEU A 69 1.50 -1.03 -2.57
C LEU A 69 1.85 -1.47 -3.99
N GLU A 70 1.42 -2.67 -4.39
CA GLU A 70 1.60 -3.16 -5.75
C GLU A 70 0.87 -2.28 -6.78
N GLU A 71 -0.29 -1.71 -6.46
CA GLU A 71 -0.96 -0.79 -7.37
C GLU A 71 -0.21 0.55 -7.50
N MET A 72 0.25 1.11 -6.38
CA MET A 72 0.95 2.40 -6.35
C MET A 72 2.37 2.31 -6.93
N TYR A 73 3.10 1.22 -6.67
CA TYR A 73 4.48 1.02 -7.12
C TYR A 73 4.63 0.07 -8.32
N GLY A 74 3.71 -0.87 -8.53
CA GLY A 74 3.78 -1.85 -9.62
C GLY A 74 3.40 -1.29 -10.99
N ARG A 75 2.44 -0.34 -11.07
CA ARG A 75 2.18 0.38 -12.35
C ARG A 75 3.34 1.31 -12.73
N ALA A 76 4.06 1.86 -11.75
CA ALA A 76 5.21 2.73 -12.01
C ALA A 76 6.36 1.99 -12.70
N ALA A 77 6.59 0.72 -12.36
CA ALA A 77 7.62 -0.11 -12.99
C ALA A 77 7.27 -0.50 -14.45
N GLY A 78 6.00 -0.80 -14.76
CA GLY A 78 5.57 -1.17 -16.11
C GLY A 78 5.49 0.02 -17.09
N ALA A 79 5.19 1.22 -16.59
CA ALA A 79 5.11 2.42 -17.42
C ALA A 79 6.48 2.91 -17.89
N VAL A 80 7.55 2.74 -17.09
CA VAL A 80 8.92 3.11 -17.46
C VAL A 80 9.38 2.40 -18.74
N LEU A 81 8.91 1.17 -18.99
CA LEU A 81 9.24 0.42 -20.20
C LEU A 81 8.37 0.77 -21.42
N ARG A 82 7.30 1.56 -21.24
CA ARG A 82 6.44 2.02 -22.34
C ARG A 82 6.80 3.42 -22.85
N PHE A 83 7.61 4.17 -22.10
CA PHE A 83 8.05 5.52 -22.46
C PHE A 83 9.52 5.59 -22.92
N ALA A 84 9.92 4.70 -23.82
CA ALA A 84 11.05 4.97 -24.72
C ALA A 84 10.60 5.37 -26.15
N PRO A 85 9.79 6.44 -26.37
CA PRO A 85 9.57 7.03 -27.68
C PRO A 85 10.61 8.12 -27.95
N ASP A 86 11.90 7.78 -28.09
CA ASP A 86 12.89 8.70 -28.68
C ASP A 86 13.73 8.00 -29.75
N ALA A 87 13.08 7.30 -30.67
CA ALA A 87 13.64 7.11 -32.00
C ALA A 87 13.45 8.43 -32.77
N ARG A 88 14.38 9.37 -32.61
CA ARG A 88 14.40 10.59 -33.43
C ARG A 88 14.50 10.23 -34.91
N PRO A 89 13.63 10.72 -35.80
CA PRO A 89 13.90 10.64 -37.23
C PRO A 89 15.07 11.58 -37.57
N LEU A 90 16.07 11.05 -38.28
CA LEU A 90 17.22 11.79 -38.78
C LEU A 90 16.78 12.91 -39.73
N PRO A 91 17.46 14.08 -39.74
CA PRO A 91 17.17 15.12 -40.72
C PRO A 91 17.59 14.65 -42.11
N THR A 92 16.64 14.58 -43.03
CA THR A 92 16.90 14.36 -44.47
C THR A 92 17.37 15.66 -45.14
N PRO A 93 18.22 15.58 -46.18
CA PRO A 93 18.97 16.70 -46.75
C PRO A 93 18.11 17.72 -47.51
#